data_AF-A0AAP0GHH5-F1
#
_entry.id   AF-A0AAP0GHH5-F1
#
_cell.length_a   1.000
_cell.length_b   1.000
_cell.length_c   1.000
_cell.angle_alpha   90.00
_cell.angle_beta   90.00
_cell.angle_gamma   90.00
#
_symmetry.space_group_name_H-M   'P 1'
#
loop_
_entity.id
_entity.type
_entity.pdbx_description
1 polymer ?
#
loop_
_entity_poly.entity_id
_entity_poly.type
_entity_poly.pdbx_seq_one_letter_code
_entity_poly.pdbx_strand_id
1 'polypeptide(L)'
;MEPENTMENNELRTMLNDEAYSDDDAYGYDSGEAYEDHNEAKISDSSDSDSEGSSDGETITATGLECLNPKKIKAKRGLTRLSKMKNAYTNSGGKKRRVKFDAYGRFSGRYNSEFISFLGDLVRENVGLSVFNWKHVSKELRDKLWALITCYYEVDEGRRKYVMNRLGMLLRSFRNKLYEKDILPNLGKPNKLAKIPRRYRTIIRNQEHWDNFVAYTQSDQYKAVSGRSKTARSMSIYNHRLGRGGYARLEQKLVESKVIDAGTMPSRSLLWYKARENKAGEIEDEAAKAIAAEIMKTEKKITDGQLKLDPGNDAMTVVLGKEKCGSLRGVGTGVNPSKFFNVPRQRGSMKQQLDVLQAQLEKEKQENVEKDEQINALNERMAENEKKLAFLLATLPPQGQQ
;
A
#
# COMPACT_ATOMS: atom_id res chain seq x y z
N MET A 1 14.67 -50.98 -14.65
CA MET A 1 13.48 -50.71 -15.49
C MET A 1 12.36 -50.52 -14.49
N GLU A 2 11.85 -49.33 -14.24
CA GLU A 2 11.42 -48.28 -15.18
C GLU A 2 11.93 -46.90 -14.76
N PRO A 3 12.27 -46.01 -15.72
CA PRO A 3 12.33 -44.58 -15.53
C PRO A 3 11.04 -43.93 -16.06
N GLU A 4 10.41 -43.02 -15.31
CA GLU A 4 9.58 -41.91 -15.84
C GLU A 4 8.88 -41.22 -14.66
N ASN A 5 9.43 -40.08 -14.22
CA ASN A 5 8.68 -38.82 -14.04
C ASN A 5 9.59 -37.75 -13.40
N THR A 6 10.73 -37.47 -14.03
CA THR A 6 11.68 -36.43 -13.61
C THR A 6 11.58 -35.15 -14.46
N MET A 7 10.86 -35.17 -15.58
CA MET A 7 10.69 -33.99 -16.45
C MET A 7 9.56 -33.07 -15.96
N GLU A 8 8.43 -33.61 -15.53
CA GLU A 8 7.26 -32.83 -15.10
C GLU A 8 7.46 -32.12 -13.74
N ASN A 9 8.26 -32.75 -12.85
CA ASN A 9 8.66 -32.14 -11.59
C ASN A 9 9.75 -31.06 -11.75
N ASN A 10 10.52 -31.08 -12.84
CA ASN A 10 11.51 -30.04 -13.09
C ASN A 10 10.87 -28.78 -13.67
N GLU A 11 9.81 -28.90 -14.48
CA GLU A 11 9.07 -27.73 -15.00
C GLU A 11 8.33 -26.98 -13.88
N LEU A 12 7.70 -27.69 -12.93
CA LEU A 12 7.10 -27.08 -11.74
C LEU A 12 8.14 -26.44 -10.80
N ARG A 13 9.36 -27.00 -10.75
CA ARG A 13 10.45 -26.47 -9.92
C ARG A 13 11.11 -25.24 -10.56
N THR A 14 11.23 -25.18 -11.89
CA THR A 14 11.69 -23.98 -12.59
C THR A 14 10.67 -22.84 -12.54
N MET A 15 9.36 -23.12 -12.47
CA MET A 15 8.35 -22.07 -12.21
C MET A 15 8.35 -21.55 -10.76
N LEU A 16 9.04 -22.23 -9.85
CA LEU A 16 9.07 -21.89 -8.43
C LEU A 16 10.44 -21.40 -7.93
N ASN A 17 11.53 -21.53 -8.70
CA ASN A 17 12.88 -21.33 -8.14
C ASN A 17 13.88 -20.48 -8.96
N ASP A 18 13.46 -19.78 -10.02
CA ASP A 18 14.29 -18.75 -10.63
C ASP A 18 13.72 -17.36 -10.34
N GLU A 19 14.19 -16.76 -9.24
CA GLU A 19 14.74 -15.40 -9.26
C GLU A 19 15.35 -15.12 -7.90
N ALA A 20 16.66 -15.35 -7.84
CA ALA A 20 17.54 -14.62 -6.96
C ALA A 20 17.19 -13.14 -7.06
N TYR A 21 16.95 -12.56 -5.89
CA TYR A 21 16.76 -11.15 -5.61
C TYR A 21 17.76 -10.29 -6.41
N SER A 22 17.33 -9.75 -7.55
CA SER A 22 18.00 -8.65 -8.24
C SER A 22 17.29 -7.36 -7.84
N ASP A 23 18.03 -6.53 -7.14
CA ASP A 23 17.60 -5.31 -6.44
C ASP A 23 17.61 -4.07 -7.35
N ASP A 24 17.30 -4.25 -8.64
CA ASP A 24 17.41 -3.19 -9.65
C ASP A 24 16.07 -2.89 -10.32
N ASP A 25 15.14 -2.33 -9.53
CA ASP A 25 14.13 -1.39 -10.04
C ASP A 25 13.56 -0.56 -8.88
N ALA A 26 14.40 0.36 -8.41
CA ALA A 26 14.24 1.20 -7.24
C ALA A 26 13.04 2.16 -7.31
N TYR A 27 11.86 1.68 -6.94
CA TYR A 27 10.90 2.45 -6.15
C TYR A 27 10.41 1.61 -4.97
N GLY A 28 11.21 1.64 -3.89
CA GLY A 28 10.83 1.09 -2.59
C GLY A 28 9.44 1.55 -2.17
N TYR A 29 8.49 0.62 -2.28
CA TYR A 29 7.37 0.48 -1.36
C TYR A 29 7.65 -0.81 -0.62
N ASP A 30 8.22 -0.66 0.56
CA ASP A 30 8.52 -1.74 1.48
C ASP A 30 7.26 -2.59 1.70
N SER A 31 7.42 -3.87 1.41
CA SER A 31 6.45 -4.96 1.47
C SER A 31 6.13 -5.40 2.91
N GLY A 32 6.04 -4.46 3.85
CA GLY A 32 5.80 -4.72 5.28
C GLY A 32 4.71 -3.87 5.94
N GLU A 33 4.15 -2.85 5.29
CA GLU A 33 3.33 -1.85 6.00
C GLU A 33 1.82 -1.99 5.77
N ALA A 34 1.07 -1.88 6.86
CA ALA A 34 -0.38 -1.97 6.92
C ALA A 34 -1.04 -1.02 5.91
N TYR A 35 -1.69 -1.62 4.92
CA TYR A 35 -2.57 -0.90 4.01
C TYR A 35 -3.79 -0.41 4.79
N GLU A 36 -3.78 0.85 5.21
CA GLU A 36 -4.98 1.58 5.62
C GLU A 36 -5.84 1.90 4.39
N ASP A 37 -6.44 0.86 3.80
CA ASP A 37 -7.68 0.94 3.01
C ASP A 37 -8.48 -0.36 3.23
N HIS A 38 -8.59 -0.77 4.49
CA HIS A 38 -9.67 -1.67 4.93
C HIS A 38 -10.81 -0.83 5.45
N ASN A 39 -11.42 -0.09 4.53
CA ASN A 39 -12.77 0.33 4.75
C ASN A 39 -13.70 -0.81 4.35
N GLU A 40 -13.89 -1.75 5.27
CA GLU A 40 -15.14 -2.49 5.37
C GLU A 40 -16.26 -1.50 5.68
N ALA A 41 -16.73 -0.81 4.64
CA ALA A 41 -18.16 -0.58 4.60
C ALA A 41 -18.79 -1.97 4.64
N LYS A 42 -19.29 -2.37 5.82
CA LYS A 42 -20.19 -3.50 5.99
C LYS A 42 -21.16 -3.45 4.82
N ILE A 43 -20.95 -4.31 3.84
CA ILE A 43 -22.07 -4.78 3.05
C ILE A 43 -22.85 -5.57 4.06
N SER A 44 -23.88 -4.93 4.63
CA SER A 44 -24.92 -5.62 5.38
C SER A 44 -25.59 -6.57 4.39
N ASP A 45 -25.01 -7.74 4.21
CA ASP A 45 -25.74 -8.94 3.81
C ASP A 45 -26.01 -9.67 5.13
N SER A 46 -27.27 -9.65 5.51
CA SER A 46 -27.86 -10.44 6.59
C SER A 46 -27.26 -11.85 6.60
N SER A 47 -26.92 -12.31 7.80
CA SER A 47 -26.68 -13.72 8.11
C SER A 47 -27.80 -14.59 7.51
N ASP A 48 -27.43 -15.62 6.75
CA ASP A 48 -28.34 -16.70 6.38
C ASP A 48 -27.92 -17.93 7.21
N SER A 49 -28.82 -18.33 8.12
CA SER A 49 -28.83 -19.66 8.73
C SER A 49 -29.46 -20.63 7.73
N ASP A 50 -28.77 -21.71 7.41
CA ASP A 50 -29.30 -22.78 6.55
C ASP A 50 -30.33 -23.60 7.36
N SER A 51 -31.60 -23.52 6.97
CA SER A 51 -32.60 -24.55 7.31
C SER A 51 -32.92 -25.34 6.05
N GLU A 52 -32.48 -26.60 6.05
CA GLU A 52 -32.83 -27.61 5.06
C GLU A 52 -34.27 -28.09 5.28
N GLY A 53 -34.99 -28.35 4.19
CA GLY A 53 -36.31 -28.98 4.18
C GLY A 53 -36.57 -29.63 2.83
N SER A 54 -36.43 -30.96 2.81
CA SER A 54 -36.73 -31.87 1.69
C SER A 54 -38.19 -32.34 1.74
N SER A 55 -38.65 -32.92 0.62
CA SER A 55 -39.79 -33.86 0.46
C SER A 55 -41.12 -33.27 -0.07
N ASP A 56 -41.37 -33.59 -1.35
CA ASP A 56 -42.50 -34.37 -1.90
C ASP A 56 -43.94 -33.86 -1.81
N GLY A 57 -44.69 -34.17 -2.88
CA GLY A 57 -45.93 -33.52 -3.28
C GLY A 57 -47.22 -34.12 -2.74
N GLU A 58 -48.29 -33.33 -2.84
CA GLU A 58 -49.66 -33.79 -3.13
C GLU A 58 -50.55 -32.59 -3.51
N THR A 59 -51.40 -32.79 -4.51
CA THR A 59 -52.47 -31.88 -4.95
C THR A 59 -53.69 -31.98 -4.03
N ILE A 60 -54.41 -30.86 -3.81
CA ILE A 60 -55.87 -30.68 -4.12
C ILE A 60 -56.50 -29.48 -3.34
N THR A 61 -57.30 -28.72 -4.10
CA THR A 61 -58.43 -27.81 -3.78
C THR A 61 -58.27 -26.45 -3.09
N ALA A 62 -58.95 -25.49 -3.71
CA ALA A 62 -59.16 -24.11 -3.31
C ALA A 62 -60.35 -23.97 -2.35
N THR A 63 -60.17 -23.13 -1.31
CA THR A 63 -61.15 -22.15 -0.79
C THR A 63 -60.51 -21.41 0.39
N GLY A 64 -60.61 -20.08 0.41
CA GLY A 64 -60.28 -19.26 1.60
C GLY A 64 -59.31 -18.12 1.32
N LEU A 65 -59.85 -16.98 0.89
CA LEU A 65 -59.16 -15.68 0.89
C LEU A 65 -58.85 -15.27 2.34
N GLU A 66 -57.59 -15.34 2.76
CA GLU A 66 -57.06 -14.47 3.82
C GLU A 66 -55.72 -13.87 3.39
N CYS A 67 -55.73 -12.54 3.29
CA CYS A 67 -54.70 -11.72 2.68
C CYS A 67 -53.48 -11.57 3.61
N LEU A 68 -52.59 -12.55 3.64
CA LEU A 68 -51.27 -12.38 4.26
C LEU A 68 -50.33 -11.64 3.30
N ASN A 69 -50.07 -10.38 3.63
CA ASN A 69 -49.10 -9.49 2.99
C ASN A 69 -47.76 -10.21 2.72
N PRO A 70 -47.33 -10.42 1.46
CA PRO A 70 -46.01 -10.97 1.19
C PRO A 70 -44.96 -9.92 1.59
N LYS A 71 -44.17 -10.23 2.62
CA LYS A 71 -42.96 -9.47 2.97
C LYS A 71 -42.12 -9.36 1.69
N LYS A 72 -42.04 -8.15 1.13
CA LYS A 72 -41.23 -7.85 -0.06
C LYS A 72 -39.79 -8.31 0.21
N ILE A 73 -39.40 -9.46 -0.32
CA ILE A 73 -38.00 -9.89 -0.38
C ILE A 73 -37.30 -8.83 -1.22
N LYS A 74 -36.56 -7.92 -0.57
CA LYS A 74 -35.75 -6.93 -1.28
C LYS A 74 -34.80 -7.70 -2.19
N ALA A 75 -34.88 -7.50 -3.49
CA ALA A 75 -33.95 -8.10 -4.44
C ALA A 75 -32.51 -7.81 -3.98
N LYS A 76 -31.78 -8.84 -3.54
CA LYS A 76 -30.36 -8.72 -3.18
C LYS A 76 -29.62 -8.27 -4.44
N ARG A 77 -28.82 -7.20 -4.36
CA ARG A 77 -28.10 -6.67 -5.53
C ARG A 77 -27.10 -7.71 -6.03
N GLY A 78 -27.18 -8.06 -7.32
CA GLY A 78 -26.23 -8.92 -8.00
C GLY A 78 -24.82 -8.32 -8.09
N LEU A 79 -23.86 -9.12 -8.53
CA LEU A 79 -22.50 -8.65 -8.77
C LEU A 79 -22.51 -7.57 -9.86
N THR A 80 -21.77 -6.46 -9.66
CA THR A 80 -21.62 -5.45 -10.72
C THR A 80 -20.84 -6.09 -11.87
N ARG A 81 -21.30 -5.86 -13.10
CA ARG A 81 -20.69 -6.44 -14.30
C ARG A 81 -20.43 -5.35 -15.33
N LEU A 82 -19.38 -5.57 -16.12
CA LEU A 82 -18.98 -4.72 -17.25
C LEU A 82 -20.13 -4.42 -18.23
N SER A 83 -21.16 -5.28 -18.33
CA SER A 83 -22.33 -5.04 -19.19
C SER A 83 -23.06 -3.74 -18.87
N LYS A 84 -23.16 -3.36 -17.58
CA LYS A 84 -23.78 -2.10 -17.18
C LYS A 84 -23.03 -0.90 -17.77
N MET A 85 -21.71 -1.01 -17.92
CA MET A 85 -20.86 0.06 -18.44
C MET A 85 -20.85 0.09 -19.97
N LYS A 86 -20.84 -1.06 -20.63
CA LYS A 86 -21.06 -1.17 -22.08
C LYS A 86 -22.38 -0.50 -22.46
N ASN A 87 -23.45 -0.83 -21.75
CA ASN A 87 -24.77 -0.22 -21.95
C ASN A 87 -24.76 1.28 -21.65
N ALA A 88 -24.04 1.72 -20.61
CA ALA A 88 -23.94 3.15 -20.30
C ALA A 88 -23.16 3.94 -21.36
N TYR A 89 -22.17 3.33 -22.02
CA TYR A 89 -21.39 3.91 -23.11
C TYR A 89 -22.18 3.94 -24.43
N THR A 90 -22.90 2.86 -24.75
CA THR A 90 -23.80 2.86 -25.93
C THR A 90 -24.91 3.89 -25.76
N ASN A 91 -25.51 3.97 -24.57
CA ASN A 91 -26.58 4.92 -24.27
C ASN A 91 -26.09 6.38 -24.23
N SER A 92 -24.79 6.63 -24.05
CA SER A 92 -24.21 7.97 -24.14
C SER A 92 -23.78 8.36 -25.56
N GLY A 93 -24.12 7.55 -26.57
CA GLY A 93 -23.71 7.77 -27.96
C GLY A 93 -22.20 7.63 -28.16
N GLY A 94 -21.54 6.77 -27.38
CA GLY A 94 -20.09 6.55 -27.47
C GLY A 94 -19.24 7.63 -26.80
N LYS A 95 -19.85 8.54 -26.03
CA LYS A 95 -19.11 9.57 -25.28
C LYS A 95 -18.35 8.95 -24.10
N LYS A 96 -17.02 9.04 -24.14
CA LYS A 96 -16.13 8.61 -23.06
C LYS A 96 -16.31 9.51 -21.83
N ARG A 97 -16.20 8.92 -20.64
CA ARG A 97 -16.27 9.67 -19.38
C ARG A 97 -14.87 10.14 -18.99
N ARG A 98 -14.71 11.43 -18.74
CA ARG A 98 -13.43 11.99 -18.27
C ARG A 98 -13.19 11.65 -16.80
N VAL A 99 -12.06 11.00 -16.52
CA VAL A 99 -11.58 10.75 -15.16
C VAL A 99 -10.81 11.97 -14.67
N LYS A 100 -11.18 12.48 -13.49
CA LYS A 100 -10.48 13.61 -12.85
C LYS A 100 -9.52 13.10 -11.78
N PHE A 101 -8.45 13.85 -11.60
CA PHE A 101 -7.46 13.64 -10.55
C PHE A 101 -7.41 14.89 -9.67
N ASP A 102 -7.20 14.72 -8.37
CA ASP A 102 -6.94 15.85 -7.46
C ASP A 102 -5.46 16.31 -7.52
N ALA A 103 -5.12 17.33 -6.74
CA ALA A 103 -3.75 17.86 -6.65
C ALA A 103 -2.72 16.79 -6.25
N TYR A 104 -3.14 15.74 -5.52
CA TYR A 104 -2.27 14.65 -5.10
C TYR A 104 -2.18 13.51 -6.12
N GLY A 105 -2.95 13.58 -7.20
CA GLY A 105 -3.03 12.54 -8.24
C GLY A 105 -3.94 11.36 -7.87
N ARG A 106 -4.86 11.53 -6.91
CA ARG A 106 -5.89 10.53 -6.56
C ARG A 106 -7.13 10.73 -7.43
N PHE A 107 -7.91 9.67 -7.65
CA PHE A 107 -9.17 9.79 -8.38
C PHE A 107 -10.15 10.73 -7.67
N SER A 108 -10.73 11.66 -8.42
CA SER A 108 -11.65 12.67 -7.91
C SER A 108 -12.85 12.88 -8.84
N GLY A 109 -13.82 13.65 -8.38
CA GLY A 109 -15.01 14.02 -9.15
C GLY A 109 -16.12 12.96 -9.21
N ARG A 110 -17.15 13.28 -10.00
CA ARG A 110 -18.45 12.56 -10.00
C ARG A 110 -18.37 11.07 -10.36
N TYR A 111 -17.40 10.68 -11.18
CA TYR A 111 -17.28 9.31 -11.70
C TYR A 111 -16.30 8.43 -10.92
N ASN A 112 -15.71 8.92 -9.83
CA ASN A 112 -14.69 8.17 -9.09
C ASN A 112 -15.17 6.77 -8.65
N SER A 113 -16.34 6.70 -8.01
CA SER A 113 -16.91 5.43 -7.54
C SER A 113 -17.23 4.47 -8.69
N GLU A 114 -17.79 4.98 -9.78
CA GLU A 114 -18.10 4.17 -10.96
C GLU A 114 -16.83 3.64 -11.64
N PHE A 115 -15.82 4.50 -11.78
CA PHE A 115 -14.54 4.14 -12.37
C PHE A 115 -13.84 3.05 -11.57
N ILE A 116 -13.74 3.18 -10.23
CA ILE A 116 -13.16 2.14 -9.37
C ILE A 116 -13.95 0.83 -9.48
N SER A 117 -15.29 0.90 -9.62
CA SER A 117 -16.12 -0.31 -9.79
C SER A 117 -15.80 -1.00 -11.09
N PHE A 118 -15.71 -0.23 -12.18
CA PHE A 118 -15.32 -0.70 -13.49
C PHE A 118 -13.93 -1.36 -13.48
N LEU A 119 -12.92 -0.73 -12.87
CA LEU A 119 -11.58 -1.32 -12.73
C LEU A 119 -11.64 -2.66 -11.99
N GLY A 120 -12.45 -2.74 -10.93
CA GLY A 120 -12.64 -3.97 -10.17
C GLY A 120 -13.28 -5.08 -11.01
N ASP A 121 -14.32 -4.78 -11.78
CA ASP A 121 -14.97 -5.76 -12.66
C ASP A 121 -14.00 -6.22 -13.76
N LEU A 122 -13.28 -5.26 -14.36
CA LEU A 122 -12.33 -5.49 -15.44
C LEU A 122 -11.21 -6.45 -15.02
N VAL A 123 -10.59 -6.21 -13.87
CA VAL A 123 -9.48 -7.06 -13.40
C VAL A 123 -9.98 -8.45 -12.96
N ARG A 124 -11.19 -8.54 -12.41
CA ARG A 124 -11.81 -9.82 -12.04
C ARG A 124 -12.10 -10.68 -13.27
N GLU A 125 -12.67 -10.08 -14.33
CA GLU A 125 -13.05 -10.82 -15.54
C GLU A 125 -11.85 -11.20 -16.42
N ASN A 126 -10.79 -10.39 -16.45
CA ASN A 126 -9.64 -10.63 -17.34
C ASN A 126 -8.45 -11.31 -16.66
N VAL A 127 -8.24 -11.10 -15.36
CA VAL A 127 -7.14 -11.70 -14.59
C VAL A 127 -7.69 -12.74 -13.60
N GLY A 128 -8.69 -12.37 -12.79
CA GLY A 128 -9.35 -13.31 -11.88
C GLY A 128 -8.38 -14.06 -10.96
N LEU A 129 -8.27 -15.38 -11.15
CA LEU A 129 -7.38 -16.26 -10.39
C LEU A 129 -6.21 -16.82 -11.23
N SER A 130 -5.99 -16.35 -12.45
CA SER A 130 -4.92 -16.90 -13.31
C SER A 130 -3.50 -16.64 -12.78
N VAL A 131 -3.27 -15.48 -12.14
CA VAL A 131 -1.93 -15.08 -11.65
C VAL A 131 -2.01 -14.49 -10.25
N PHE A 132 -1.39 -15.13 -9.24
CA PHE A 132 -1.55 -14.71 -7.83
C PHE A 132 -0.82 -13.42 -7.43
N ASN A 133 0.23 -13.04 -8.14
CA ASN A 133 0.98 -11.81 -7.90
C ASN A 133 0.79 -10.82 -9.06
N TRP A 134 0.44 -9.56 -8.75
CA TRP A 134 0.29 -8.53 -9.78
C TRP A 134 1.56 -8.33 -10.60
N LYS A 135 2.74 -8.54 -9.99
CA LYS A 135 4.04 -8.40 -10.67
C LYS A 135 4.19 -9.36 -11.85
N HIS A 136 3.68 -10.59 -11.73
CA HIS A 136 3.74 -11.62 -12.78
C HIS A 136 2.62 -11.52 -13.83
N VAL A 137 1.75 -10.50 -13.76
CA VAL A 137 0.77 -10.25 -14.82
C VAL A 137 1.52 -9.78 -16.07
N SER A 138 1.36 -10.54 -17.16
CA SER A 138 2.07 -10.29 -18.43
C SER A 138 1.82 -8.87 -18.96
N LYS A 139 2.83 -8.35 -19.68
CA LYS A 139 2.75 -7.02 -20.30
C LYS A 139 1.55 -6.92 -21.25
N GLU A 140 1.34 -7.94 -22.07
CA GLU A 140 0.20 -8.03 -23.00
C GLU A 140 -1.16 -7.90 -22.29
N LEU A 141 -1.33 -8.57 -21.14
CA LEU A 141 -2.57 -8.47 -20.38
C LEU A 141 -2.75 -7.09 -19.76
N ARG A 142 -1.66 -6.46 -19.29
CA ARG A 142 -1.69 -5.06 -18.81
C ARG A 142 -2.02 -4.09 -19.94
N ASP A 143 -1.51 -4.31 -21.15
CA ASP A 143 -1.80 -3.51 -22.34
C ASP A 143 -3.28 -3.67 -22.75
N LYS A 144 -3.80 -4.90 -22.76
CA LYS A 144 -5.23 -5.20 -23.00
C LYS A 144 -6.14 -4.54 -21.98
N LEU A 145 -5.80 -4.61 -20.69
CA LEU A 145 -6.54 -3.93 -19.62
C LEU A 145 -6.54 -2.41 -19.84
N TRP A 146 -5.39 -1.83 -20.23
CA TRP A 146 -5.29 -0.41 -20.55
C TRP A 146 -6.18 -0.01 -21.72
N ALA A 147 -6.12 -0.75 -22.82
CA ALA A 147 -6.95 -0.52 -24.00
C ALA A 147 -8.45 -0.56 -23.65
N LEU A 148 -8.88 -1.54 -22.84
CA LEU A 148 -10.26 -1.62 -22.39
C LEU A 148 -10.66 -0.42 -21.51
N ILE A 149 -9.76 0.11 -20.68
CA ILE A 149 -10.03 1.32 -19.90
C ILE A 149 -10.22 2.53 -20.81
N THR A 150 -9.30 2.74 -21.76
CA THR A 150 -9.32 3.90 -22.66
C THR A 150 -10.43 3.85 -23.70
N CYS A 151 -11.05 2.68 -23.92
CA CYS A 151 -12.29 2.57 -24.71
C CYS A 151 -13.47 3.32 -24.07
N TYR A 152 -13.65 3.23 -22.75
CA TYR A 152 -14.83 3.80 -22.06
C TYR A 152 -14.53 5.10 -21.32
N TYR A 153 -13.28 5.33 -20.95
CA TYR A 153 -12.85 6.46 -20.14
C TYR A 153 -11.75 7.26 -20.84
N GLU A 154 -11.83 8.58 -20.70
CA GLU A 154 -10.74 9.47 -21.05
C GLU A 154 -9.85 9.62 -19.82
N VAL A 155 -8.65 9.05 -19.89
CA VAL A 155 -7.67 8.99 -18.80
C VAL A 155 -6.33 9.47 -19.32
N ASP A 156 -5.67 10.34 -18.56
CA ASP A 156 -4.31 10.81 -18.83
C ASP A 156 -3.32 9.63 -18.81
N GLU A 157 -2.52 9.51 -19.88
CA GLU A 157 -1.52 8.47 -20.04
C GLU A 157 -0.40 8.55 -18.99
N GLY A 158 -0.07 9.76 -18.51
CA GLY A 158 0.85 9.95 -17.39
C GLY A 158 0.35 9.28 -16.09
N ARG A 159 -0.93 8.92 -16.01
CA ARG A 159 -1.55 8.24 -14.87
C ARG A 159 -1.69 6.73 -15.06
N ARG A 160 -1.22 6.17 -16.18
CA ARG A 160 -1.30 4.74 -16.47
C ARG A 160 -0.74 3.86 -15.35
N LYS A 161 0.47 4.19 -14.85
CA LYS A 161 1.11 3.45 -13.74
C LYS A 161 0.24 3.45 -12.48
N TYR A 162 -0.37 4.58 -12.13
CA TYR A 162 -1.26 4.70 -10.98
C TYR A 162 -2.51 3.83 -11.13
N VAL A 163 -3.15 3.86 -12.31
CA VAL A 163 -4.34 3.06 -12.61
C VAL A 163 -4.01 1.55 -12.56
N MET A 164 -2.86 1.14 -13.10
CA MET A 164 -2.39 -0.25 -13.05
C MET A 164 -2.16 -0.71 -11.61
N ASN A 165 -1.53 0.12 -10.77
CA ASN A 165 -1.36 -0.20 -9.36
C ASN A 165 -2.72 -0.37 -8.65
N ARG A 166 -3.70 0.47 -8.98
CA ARG A 166 -5.05 0.33 -8.42
C ARG A 166 -5.74 -0.97 -8.85
N LEU A 167 -5.55 -1.43 -10.09
CA LEU A 167 -6.04 -2.74 -10.54
C LEU A 167 -5.45 -3.88 -9.69
N GLY A 168 -4.15 -3.86 -9.43
CA GLY A 168 -3.49 -4.83 -8.55
C GLY A 168 -4.07 -4.85 -7.14
N MET A 169 -4.31 -3.67 -6.55
CA MET A 169 -4.97 -3.57 -5.23
C MET A 169 -6.39 -4.16 -5.23
N LEU A 170 -7.18 -3.87 -6.26
CA LEU A 170 -8.55 -4.37 -6.39
C LEU A 170 -8.59 -5.89 -6.60
N LEU A 171 -7.63 -6.44 -7.34
CA LEU A 171 -7.46 -7.87 -7.54
C LEU A 171 -7.13 -8.58 -6.22
N ARG A 172 -6.20 -8.01 -5.44
CA ARG A 172 -5.87 -8.52 -4.10
C ARG A 172 -7.08 -8.48 -3.16
N SER A 173 -7.84 -7.38 -3.16
CA SER A 173 -9.06 -7.25 -2.35
C SER A 173 -10.12 -8.29 -2.73
N PHE A 174 -10.29 -8.56 -4.03
CA PHE A 174 -11.19 -9.62 -4.51
C PHE A 174 -10.78 -11.00 -3.98
N ARG A 175 -9.49 -11.34 -4.07
CA ARG A 175 -8.96 -12.62 -3.57
C ARG A 175 -9.09 -12.75 -2.07
N ASN A 176 -8.80 -11.70 -1.31
CA ASN A 176 -9.00 -11.71 0.13
C ASN A 176 -10.46 -11.97 0.49
N LYS A 177 -11.40 -11.38 -0.25
CA LYS A 177 -12.84 -11.61 -0.04
C LYS A 177 -13.26 -13.04 -0.38
N LEU A 178 -12.71 -13.64 -1.43
CA LEU A 178 -12.90 -15.06 -1.73
C LEU A 178 -12.35 -15.94 -0.61
N TYR A 179 -11.13 -15.65 -0.17
CA TYR A 179 -10.52 -16.38 0.93
C TYR A 179 -11.38 -16.31 2.20
N GLU A 180 -11.75 -15.11 2.62
CA GLU A 180 -12.51 -14.87 3.86
C GLU A 180 -13.91 -15.50 3.84
N LYS A 181 -14.60 -15.46 2.69
CA LYS A 181 -16.00 -15.90 2.60
C LYS A 181 -16.16 -17.35 2.17
N ASP A 182 -15.28 -17.84 1.31
CA ASP A 182 -15.46 -19.11 0.63
C ASP A 182 -14.43 -20.16 1.07
N ILE A 183 -13.22 -19.76 1.48
CA ILE A 183 -12.15 -20.69 1.90
C ILE A 183 -12.10 -20.82 3.43
N LEU A 184 -11.94 -19.72 4.15
CA LEU A 184 -11.76 -19.67 5.60
C LEU A 184 -12.87 -20.41 6.37
N PRO A 185 -14.17 -20.28 6.03
CA PRO A 185 -15.25 -21.01 6.72
C PRO A 185 -15.32 -22.50 6.36
N ASN A 186 -14.66 -22.90 5.28
CA ASN A 186 -14.68 -24.25 4.73
C ASN A 186 -13.33 -24.97 4.89
N LEU A 187 -12.40 -24.43 5.67
CA LEU A 187 -11.17 -25.13 6.03
C LEU A 187 -11.50 -26.48 6.69
N GLY A 188 -10.85 -27.55 6.23
CA GLY A 188 -11.14 -28.92 6.65
C GLY A 188 -12.33 -29.60 5.95
N LYS A 189 -13.02 -28.92 5.01
CA LYS A 189 -14.14 -29.49 4.23
C LYS A 189 -13.76 -29.59 2.75
N PRO A 190 -13.02 -30.64 2.32
CA PRO A 190 -12.48 -30.75 0.96
C PRO A 190 -13.58 -30.70 -0.11
N ASN A 191 -14.73 -31.33 0.14
CA ASN A 191 -15.85 -31.37 -0.81
C ASN A 191 -16.44 -29.98 -1.11
N LYS A 192 -16.39 -29.05 -0.15
CA LYS A 192 -16.85 -27.66 -0.35
C LYS A 192 -15.79 -26.83 -1.05
N LEU A 193 -14.51 -27.07 -0.75
CA LEU A 193 -13.39 -26.37 -1.38
C LEU A 193 -13.10 -26.85 -2.80
N ALA A 194 -13.52 -28.06 -3.20
CA ALA A 194 -13.34 -28.57 -4.55
C ALA A 194 -14.24 -27.88 -5.60
N LYS A 195 -15.25 -27.11 -5.18
CA LYS A 195 -16.22 -26.49 -6.10
C LYS A 195 -16.10 -24.97 -6.05
N ILE A 196 -16.02 -24.34 -7.22
CA ILE A 196 -16.11 -22.88 -7.34
C ILE A 196 -17.46 -22.41 -6.77
N PRO A 197 -17.47 -21.40 -5.88
CA PRO A 197 -18.72 -20.86 -5.34
C PRO A 197 -19.64 -20.35 -6.45
N ARG A 198 -20.93 -20.72 -6.40
CA ARG A 198 -21.94 -20.45 -7.45
C ARG A 198 -21.95 -18.99 -7.92
N ARG A 199 -21.75 -18.05 -6.98
CA ARG A 199 -21.71 -16.60 -7.26
C ARG A 199 -20.60 -16.19 -8.23
N TYR A 200 -19.47 -16.90 -8.24
CA TYR A 200 -18.28 -16.54 -9.01
C TYR A 200 -18.04 -17.42 -10.23
N ARG A 201 -18.88 -18.43 -10.48
CA ARG A 201 -18.77 -19.35 -11.63
C ARG A 201 -18.76 -18.67 -13.00
N THR A 202 -19.28 -17.44 -13.09
CA THR A 202 -19.26 -16.64 -14.34
C THR A 202 -17.95 -15.88 -14.57
N ILE A 203 -17.14 -15.71 -13.51
CA ILE A 203 -15.88 -14.95 -13.52
C ILE A 203 -14.70 -15.92 -13.45
N ILE A 204 -14.73 -16.87 -12.52
CA ILE A 204 -13.73 -17.93 -12.38
C ILE A 204 -14.17 -19.05 -13.34
N ARG A 205 -13.60 -19.06 -14.54
CA ARG A 205 -13.98 -19.99 -15.62
C ARG A 205 -13.23 -21.31 -15.58
N ASN A 206 -11.99 -21.29 -15.09
CA ASN A 206 -11.14 -22.47 -15.00
C ASN A 206 -11.16 -23.01 -13.56
N GLN A 207 -11.50 -24.29 -13.42
CA GLN A 207 -11.48 -25.01 -12.14
C GLN A 207 -10.06 -25.12 -11.58
N GLU A 208 -9.08 -25.34 -12.46
CA GLU A 208 -7.66 -25.42 -12.08
C GLU A 208 -7.16 -24.14 -11.39
N HIS A 209 -7.57 -22.96 -11.88
CA HIS A 209 -7.22 -21.70 -11.22
C HIS A 209 -7.82 -21.56 -9.82
N TRP A 210 -8.98 -22.18 -9.58
CA TRP A 210 -9.57 -22.22 -8.25
C TRP A 210 -8.82 -23.18 -7.34
N ASP A 211 -8.51 -24.38 -7.82
CA ASP A 211 -7.79 -25.40 -7.06
C ASP A 211 -6.38 -24.91 -6.69
N ASN A 212 -5.66 -24.30 -7.64
CA ASN A 212 -4.36 -23.67 -7.41
C ASN A 212 -4.46 -22.53 -6.38
N PHE A 213 -5.55 -21.75 -6.40
CA PHE A 213 -5.76 -20.67 -5.42
C PHE A 213 -6.01 -21.23 -4.02
N VAL A 214 -6.81 -22.29 -3.90
CA VAL A 214 -7.06 -22.99 -2.63
C VAL A 214 -5.75 -23.57 -2.09
N ALA A 215 -4.97 -24.25 -2.92
CA ALA A 215 -3.65 -24.77 -2.55
C ALA A 215 -2.70 -23.64 -2.10
N TYR A 216 -2.61 -22.54 -2.86
CA TYR A 216 -1.79 -21.39 -2.52
C TYR A 216 -2.19 -20.78 -1.17
N THR A 217 -3.48 -20.64 -0.87
CA THR A 217 -3.93 -20.07 0.41
C THR A 217 -3.61 -20.95 1.63
N GLN A 218 -3.33 -22.23 1.40
CA GLN A 218 -2.90 -23.17 2.44
C GLN A 218 -1.38 -23.25 2.59
N SER A 219 -0.61 -22.71 1.63
CA SER A 219 0.84 -22.66 1.69
C SER A 219 1.36 -21.84 2.87
N ASP A 220 2.55 -22.19 3.36
CA ASP A 220 3.18 -21.48 4.47
C ASP A 220 3.61 -20.07 4.07
N GLN A 221 3.94 -19.83 2.80
CA GLN A 221 4.19 -18.50 2.25
C GLN A 221 2.98 -17.58 2.44
N TYR A 222 1.76 -18.07 2.13
CA TYR A 222 0.54 -17.29 2.32
C TYR A 222 0.28 -17.03 3.81
N LYS A 223 0.43 -18.06 4.67
CA LYS A 223 0.26 -17.90 6.12
C LYS A 223 1.22 -16.86 6.70
N ALA A 224 2.49 -16.88 6.29
CA ALA A 224 3.49 -15.92 6.74
C ALA A 224 3.16 -14.49 6.31
N VAL A 225 2.79 -14.27 5.04
CA VAL A 225 2.37 -12.96 4.53
C VAL A 225 1.09 -12.48 5.23
N SER A 226 0.11 -13.37 5.41
CA SER A 226 -1.15 -13.08 6.09
C SER A 226 -0.93 -12.73 7.55
N GLY A 227 -0.09 -13.49 8.27
CA GLY A 227 0.29 -13.24 9.66
C GLY A 227 0.93 -11.86 9.83
N ARG A 228 1.96 -11.55 9.03
CA ARG A 228 2.58 -10.20 9.03
C ARG A 228 1.55 -9.10 8.80
N SER A 229 0.66 -9.29 7.82
CA SER A 229 -0.38 -8.30 7.50
C SER A 229 -1.38 -8.12 8.64
N LYS A 230 -1.76 -9.19 9.34
CA LYS A 230 -2.65 -9.14 10.51
C LYS A 230 -2.01 -8.40 11.68
N THR A 231 -0.75 -8.71 11.99
CA THR A 231 0.02 -8.00 13.03
C THR A 231 0.19 -6.52 12.68
N ALA A 232 0.49 -6.22 11.42
CA ALA A 232 0.57 -4.83 10.97
C ALA A 232 -0.78 -4.11 11.13
N ARG A 233 -1.89 -4.77 10.80
CA ARG A 233 -3.24 -4.21 10.94
C ARG A 233 -3.66 -4.04 12.40
N SER A 234 -3.27 -4.93 13.31
CA SER A 234 -3.60 -4.79 14.74
C SER A 234 -2.89 -3.62 15.41
N MET A 235 -1.77 -3.15 14.85
CA MET A 235 -1.09 -1.92 15.31
C MET A 235 -1.83 -0.63 14.88
N SER A 236 -2.84 -0.70 14.00
CA SER A 236 -3.66 0.44 13.59
C SER A 236 -4.80 0.69 14.59
N ILE A 237 -4.50 1.47 15.63
CA ILE A 237 -5.40 1.71 16.77
C ILE A 237 -6.53 2.68 16.40
N TYR A 238 -6.22 3.78 15.71
CA TYR A 238 -7.19 4.85 15.45
C TYR A 238 -7.87 4.70 14.09
N ASN A 239 -8.84 3.78 13.97
CA ASN A 239 -9.52 3.55 12.70
C ASN A 239 -10.40 4.75 12.26
N HIS A 240 -10.35 5.10 10.97
CA HIS A 240 -11.24 6.12 10.40
C HIS A 240 -12.61 5.52 10.00
N ARG A 241 -13.64 6.36 9.89
CA ARG A 241 -15.01 6.00 9.48
C ARG A 241 -15.41 6.49 8.09
N LEU A 242 -14.42 6.95 7.31
CA LEU A 242 -14.62 7.41 5.94
C LEU A 242 -15.24 6.31 5.09
N GLY A 243 -15.95 6.69 4.02
CA GLY A 243 -16.53 5.75 3.05
C GLY A 243 -15.57 5.42 1.88
N ARG A 244 -16.10 4.83 0.82
CA ARG A 244 -15.35 4.48 -0.41
C ARG A 244 -14.58 5.63 -1.05
N GLY A 245 -15.00 6.88 -0.80
CA GLY A 245 -14.32 8.07 -1.30
C GLY A 245 -13.10 8.51 -0.50
N GLY A 246 -12.83 7.89 0.66
CA GLY A 246 -11.69 8.18 1.52
C GLY A 246 -11.55 9.68 1.86
N TYR A 247 -10.31 10.10 2.05
CA TYR A 247 -9.96 11.49 2.37
C TYR A 247 -10.26 12.46 1.22
N ALA A 248 -10.08 12.05 -0.04
CA ALA A 248 -10.41 12.89 -1.20
C ALA A 248 -11.89 13.33 -1.21
N ARG A 249 -12.82 12.43 -0.86
CA ARG A 249 -14.25 12.78 -0.76
C ARG A 249 -14.56 13.55 0.52
N LEU A 250 -13.81 13.34 1.60
CA LEU A 250 -13.94 14.13 2.82
C LEU A 250 -13.59 15.59 2.54
N GLU A 251 -12.44 15.84 1.93
CA GLU A 251 -11.98 17.18 1.51
C GLU A 251 -13.06 17.87 0.66
N GLN A 252 -13.57 17.17 -0.36
CA GLN A 252 -14.65 17.72 -1.20
C GLN A 252 -15.90 18.08 -0.38
N LYS A 253 -16.32 17.22 0.56
CA LYS A 253 -17.49 17.49 1.41
C LYS A 253 -17.28 18.70 2.32
N LEU A 254 -16.08 18.89 2.86
CA LEU A 254 -15.77 20.03 3.72
C LEU A 254 -15.82 21.36 2.95
N VAL A 255 -15.40 21.34 1.69
CA VAL A 255 -15.55 22.48 0.78
C VAL A 255 -17.02 22.71 0.41
N GLU A 256 -17.76 21.64 0.06
CA GLU A 256 -19.21 21.71 -0.24
C GLU A 256 -20.01 22.26 0.95
N SER A 257 -19.63 21.92 2.19
CA SER A 257 -20.27 22.40 3.42
C SER A 257 -19.73 23.75 3.91
N LYS A 258 -18.85 24.42 3.16
CA LYS A 258 -18.23 25.71 3.53
C LYS A 258 -17.50 25.71 4.88
N VAL A 259 -17.02 24.55 5.31
CA VAL A 259 -16.14 24.44 6.50
C VAL A 259 -14.72 24.91 6.14
N ILE A 260 -14.37 24.78 4.87
CA ILE A 260 -13.09 25.21 4.29
C ILE A 260 -13.40 25.95 3.00
N ASP A 261 -12.68 27.04 2.75
CA ASP A 261 -12.80 27.78 1.50
C ASP A 261 -12.29 26.97 0.31
N ALA A 262 -12.90 27.19 -0.85
CA ALA A 262 -12.48 26.54 -2.08
C ALA A 262 -11.05 26.94 -2.44
N GLY A 263 -10.16 25.96 -2.55
CA GLY A 263 -8.74 26.18 -2.87
C GLY A 263 -7.83 26.24 -1.64
N THR A 264 -8.38 26.33 -0.43
CA THR A 264 -7.60 26.26 0.80
C THR A 264 -7.28 24.81 1.13
N MET A 265 -6.00 24.53 1.39
CA MET A 265 -5.54 23.22 1.82
C MET A 265 -6.00 22.97 3.27
N PRO A 266 -6.82 21.94 3.53
CA PRO A 266 -7.22 21.59 4.90
C PRO A 266 -5.99 21.27 5.74
N SER A 267 -6.03 21.64 7.03
CA SER A 267 -5.03 21.10 7.94
C SER A 267 -5.21 19.58 8.10
N ARG A 268 -4.09 18.89 8.22
CA ARG A 268 -4.06 17.43 8.37
C ARG A 268 -4.78 16.99 9.64
N SER A 269 -4.61 17.76 10.72
CA SER A 269 -5.29 17.63 11.99
C SER A 269 -6.82 17.63 11.82
N LEU A 270 -7.35 18.60 11.05
CA LEU A 270 -8.78 18.68 10.76
C LEU A 270 -9.28 17.47 9.97
N LEU A 271 -8.55 17.03 8.94
CA LEU A 271 -8.91 15.84 8.17
C LEU A 271 -8.91 14.59 9.03
N TRP A 272 -7.89 14.41 9.88
CA TRP A 272 -7.79 13.27 10.79
C TRP A 272 -8.94 13.23 11.79
N TYR A 273 -9.32 14.40 12.32
CA TYR A 273 -10.46 14.57 13.21
C TYR A 273 -11.79 14.23 12.52
N LYS A 274 -12.09 14.92 11.41
CA LYS A 274 -13.33 14.72 10.62
C LYS A 274 -13.47 13.30 10.07
N ALA A 275 -12.36 12.60 9.84
CA ALA A 275 -12.38 11.21 9.41
C ALA A 275 -12.89 10.23 10.47
N ARG A 276 -12.90 10.62 11.75
CA ARG A 276 -13.27 9.78 12.89
C ARG A 276 -14.58 10.20 13.55
N GLU A 277 -15.14 11.34 13.14
CA GLU A 277 -16.48 11.74 13.53
C GLU A 277 -17.54 10.76 12.99
N ASN A 278 -18.53 10.48 13.82
CA ASN A 278 -19.77 9.85 13.41
C ASN A 278 -20.74 10.89 12.80
N LYS A 279 -21.95 10.46 12.45
CA LYS A 279 -22.97 11.37 11.88
C LYS A 279 -23.45 12.44 12.88
N ALA A 280 -23.27 12.22 14.18
CA ALA A 280 -23.59 13.17 15.24
C ALA A 280 -22.45 14.18 15.49
N GLY A 281 -21.29 14.01 14.83
CA GLY A 281 -20.11 14.86 15.05
C GLY A 281 -19.22 14.41 16.21
N GLU A 282 -19.44 13.21 16.75
CA GLU A 282 -18.69 12.69 17.90
C GLU A 282 -17.73 11.57 17.50
N ILE A 283 -16.63 11.44 18.24
CA ILE A 283 -15.71 10.32 18.14
C ILE A 283 -16.12 9.29 19.20
N GLU A 284 -16.60 8.14 18.74
CA GLU A 284 -17.08 7.04 19.61
C GLU A 284 -15.94 6.38 20.41
N ASP A 285 -14.75 6.26 19.81
CA ASP A 285 -13.60 5.60 20.42
C ASP A 285 -12.90 6.57 21.41
N GLU A 286 -12.87 6.20 22.69
CA GLU A 286 -12.33 7.05 23.75
C GLU A 286 -10.84 7.37 23.57
N ALA A 287 -10.04 6.39 23.12
CA ALA A 287 -8.61 6.60 22.87
C ALA A 287 -8.38 7.54 21.68
N ALA A 288 -9.14 7.37 20.59
CA ALA A 288 -9.09 8.27 19.45
C ALA A 288 -9.61 9.67 19.81
N LYS A 289 -10.59 9.77 20.72
CA LYS A 289 -11.15 11.05 21.20
C LYS A 289 -10.14 11.82 22.06
N ALA A 290 -9.41 11.15 22.95
CA ALA A 290 -8.35 11.76 23.74
C ALA A 290 -7.24 12.32 22.83
N ILE A 291 -6.76 11.51 21.90
CA ILE A 291 -5.73 11.90 20.93
C ILE A 291 -6.21 13.01 19.99
N ALA A 292 -7.47 12.96 19.54
CA ALA A 292 -8.09 14.03 18.76
C ALA A 292 -8.02 15.38 19.50
N ALA A 293 -8.35 15.39 20.79
CA ALA A 293 -8.32 16.58 21.61
C ALA A 293 -6.89 17.13 21.76
N GLU A 294 -5.89 16.26 21.96
CA GLU A 294 -4.48 16.65 22.03
C GLU A 294 -3.96 17.23 20.71
N ILE A 295 -4.30 16.61 19.57
CA ILE A 295 -3.94 17.10 18.24
C ILE A 295 -4.54 18.50 18.02
N MET A 296 -5.83 18.68 18.28
CA MET A 296 -6.49 19.97 18.08
C MET A 296 -6.00 21.05 19.04
N LYS A 297 -5.66 20.69 20.29
CA LYS A 297 -5.01 21.60 21.24
C LYS A 297 -3.64 22.06 20.75
N THR A 298 -2.85 21.14 20.20
CA THR A 298 -1.52 21.42 19.66
C THR A 298 -1.61 22.26 18.39
N GLU A 299 -2.57 21.97 17.51
CA GLU A 299 -2.88 22.79 16.33
C GLU A 299 -3.16 24.24 16.72
N LYS A 300 -3.99 24.47 17.74
CA LYS A 300 -4.28 25.82 18.26
C LYS A 300 -3.02 26.54 18.76
N LYS A 301 -2.15 25.85 19.50
CA LYS A 301 -0.87 26.44 19.96
C LYS A 301 0.04 26.85 18.80
N ILE A 302 0.01 26.11 17.69
CA ILE A 302 0.76 26.45 16.47
C ILE A 302 0.15 27.68 15.80
N THR A 303 -1.18 27.71 15.63
CA THR A 303 -1.88 28.86 15.02
C THR A 303 -1.74 30.13 15.85
N ASP A 304 -1.71 30.02 17.17
CA ASP A 304 -1.53 31.13 18.11
C ASP A 304 -0.06 31.57 18.20
N GLY A 305 0.85 30.94 17.46
CA GLY A 305 2.28 31.27 17.42
C GLY A 305 3.08 30.87 18.66
N GLN A 306 2.46 30.13 19.59
CA GLN A 306 3.11 29.65 20.82
C GLN A 306 4.09 28.51 20.56
N LEU A 307 3.89 27.76 19.47
CA LEU A 307 4.75 26.65 19.06
C LEU A 307 5.22 26.84 17.61
N LYS A 308 6.53 27.06 17.44
CA LYS A 308 7.18 27.06 16.13
C LYS A 308 7.70 25.67 15.83
N LEU A 309 7.36 25.14 14.65
CA LEU A 309 7.78 23.81 14.20
C LEU A 309 8.66 23.92 12.96
N ASP A 310 9.58 22.98 12.82
CA ASP A 310 10.39 22.86 11.61
C ASP A 310 9.51 22.54 10.38
N PRO A 311 9.95 22.94 9.16
CA PRO A 311 9.25 22.60 7.93
C PRO A 311 9.00 21.10 7.79
N GLY A 312 7.74 20.72 7.55
CA GLY A 312 7.33 19.31 7.43
C GLY A 312 6.85 18.65 8.72
N ASN A 313 6.87 19.37 9.85
CA ASN A 313 6.25 18.94 11.10
C ASN A 313 4.96 19.73 11.36
N ASP A 314 3.95 19.07 11.92
CA ASP A 314 2.67 19.66 12.31
C ASP A 314 2.20 19.09 13.65
N ALA A 315 1.01 19.48 14.11
CA ALA A 315 0.44 19.01 15.37
C ALA A 315 0.35 17.48 15.47
N MET A 316 0.03 16.80 14.35
CA MET A 316 -0.05 15.35 14.33
C MET A 316 1.31 14.69 14.48
N THR A 317 2.37 15.26 13.89
CA THR A 317 3.73 14.75 14.07
C THR A 317 4.22 14.91 15.51
N VAL A 318 3.80 15.98 16.19
CA VAL A 318 4.12 16.20 17.62
C VAL A 318 3.41 15.18 18.51
N VAL A 319 2.12 14.93 18.29
CA VAL A 319 1.31 14.04 19.16
C VAL A 319 1.53 12.55 18.84
N LEU A 320 1.56 12.18 17.56
CA LEU A 320 1.63 10.78 17.10
C LEU A 320 3.05 10.34 16.70
N GLY A 321 4.03 11.20 16.90
CA GLY A 321 5.42 10.99 16.50
C GLY A 321 5.67 11.12 14.99
N LYS A 322 6.93 10.93 14.60
CA LYS A 322 7.37 11.06 13.21
C LYS A 322 6.70 10.05 12.28
N GLU A 323 6.34 10.52 11.09
CA GLU A 323 5.76 9.70 10.03
C GLU A 323 6.81 8.73 9.46
N LYS A 324 6.36 7.51 9.13
CA LYS A 324 7.19 6.53 8.43
C LYS A 324 7.28 6.86 6.94
N CYS A 325 8.35 6.43 6.29
CA CYS A 325 8.62 6.76 4.90
C CYS A 325 7.52 6.23 3.97
N GLY A 326 6.96 7.09 3.12
CA GLY A 326 6.07 6.67 2.02
C GLY A 326 4.57 6.72 2.31
N SER A 327 4.15 7.05 3.53
CA SER A 327 2.74 7.31 3.86
C SER A 327 2.63 8.50 4.80
N LEU A 328 1.46 9.15 4.80
CA LEU A 328 1.16 10.25 5.71
C LEU A 328 -0.20 10.00 6.35
N ARG A 329 -0.25 9.94 7.68
CA ARG A 329 -1.50 9.78 8.42
C ARG A 329 -2.43 10.97 8.17
N GLY A 330 -3.73 10.72 8.02
CA GLY A 330 -4.75 11.77 7.92
C GLY A 330 -4.99 12.37 6.54
N VAL A 331 -4.36 11.85 5.47
CA VAL A 331 -4.51 12.38 4.09
C VAL A 331 -4.77 11.31 3.04
N GLY A 332 -4.92 10.05 3.46
CA GLY A 332 -5.25 8.93 2.58
C GLY A 332 -4.10 8.41 1.72
N THR A 333 -4.38 7.31 1.03
CA THR A 333 -3.37 6.52 0.32
C THR A 333 -2.72 7.29 -0.85
N GLY A 334 -1.40 7.14 -1.00
CA GLY A 334 -0.63 7.68 -2.13
C GLY A 334 -0.14 9.13 -1.96
N VAL A 335 -0.50 9.77 -0.84
CA VAL A 335 0.06 11.05 -0.42
C VAL A 335 1.27 10.77 0.46
N ASN A 336 2.40 11.40 0.15
CA ASN A 336 3.64 11.26 0.91
C ASN A 336 4.03 12.63 1.52
N PRO A 337 4.88 12.65 2.56
CA PRO A 337 5.28 13.89 3.23
C PRO A 337 5.84 14.94 2.25
N SER A 338 6.68 14.54 1.29
CA SER A 338 7.25 15.48 0.30
C SER A 338 6.20 16.17 -0.57
N LYS A 339 5.15 15.45 -0.99
CA LYS A 339 4.06 16.02 -1.80
C LYS A 339 3.12 16.90 -0.97
N PHE A 340 2.90 16.54 0.29
CA PHE A 340 1.97 17.26 1.16
C PHE A 340 2.57 18.55 1.71
N PHE A 341 3.78 18.46 2.28
CA PHE A 341 4.47 19.61 2.86
C PHE A 341 5.26 20.42 1.82
N ASN A 342 5.26 19.99 0.55
CA ASN A 342 6.09 20.54 -0.53
C ASN A 342 7.58 20.64 -0.16
N VAL A 343 8.06 19.73 0.69
CA VAL A 343 9.45 19.69 1.12
C VAL A 343 10.25 18.87 0.11
N PRO A 344 11.38 19.39 -0.42
CA PRO A 344 12.26 18.65 -1.31
C PRO A 344 12.62 17.30 -0.71
N ARG A 345 12.50 16.26 -1.53
CA ARG A 345 12.87 14.92 -1.11
C ARG A 345 14.38 14.90 -0.90
N GLN A 346 14.85 14.73 0.33
CA GLN A 346 16.27 14.43 0.60
C GLN A 346 16.61 12.98 0.19
N ARG A 347 16.25 12.58 -1.04
CA ARG A 347 16.79 11.36 -1.66
C ARG A 347 18.09 11.76 -2.34
N GLY A 348 19.17 11.77 -1.56
CA GLY A 348 20.50 12.10 -2.05
C GLY A 348 21.42 12.58 -0.95
N SER A 349 20.91 13.40 -0.02
CA SER A 349 21.75 14.08 0.98
C SER A 349 22.59 13.11 1.81
N MET A 350 22.02 12.04 2.34
CA MET A 350 22.76 11.16 3.27
C MET A 350 23.83 10.31 2.56
N LYS A 351 23.54 9.80 1.35
CA LYS A 351 24.53 9.03 0.58
C LYS A 351 25.64 9.95 0.05
N GLN A 352 25.27 11.12 -0.48
CA GLN A 352 26.24 12.14 -0.90
C GLN A 352 27.07 12.68 0.26
N GLN A 353 26.47 12.87 1.44
CA GLN A 353 27.20 13.25 2.66
C GLN A 353 28.13 12.13 3.13
N LEU A 354 27.71 10.86 3.04
CA LEU A 354 28.59 9.72 3.32
C LEU A 354 29.76 9.67 2.32
N ASP A 355 29.50 9.85 1.03
CA ASP A 355 30.55 9.85 0.00
C ASP A 355 31.56 11.00 0.23
N VAL A 356 31.07 12.19 0.59
CA VAL A 356 31.91 13.37 0.92
C VAL A 356 32.71 13.14 2.20
N LEU A 357 32.09 12.59 3.25
CA LEU A 357 32.78 12.27 4.50
C LEU A 357 33.82 11.17 4.31
N GLN A 358 33.53 10.17 3.46
CA GLN A 358 34.49 9.12 3.09
C GLN A 358 35.69 9.72 2.34
N ALA A 359 35.45 10.59 1.37
CA ALA A 359 36.52 11.28 0.64
C ALA A 359 37.39 12.17 1.57
N GLN A 360 36.77 12.85 2.54
CA GLN A 360 37.51 13.62 3.55
C GLN A 360 38.36 12.73 4.45
N LEU A 361 37.81 11.59 4.90
CA LEU A 361 38.54 10.63 5.74
C LEU A 361 39.72 9.99 5.00
N GLU A 362 39.58 9.69 3.70
CA GLU A 362 40.68 9.17 2.89
C GLU A 362 41.79 10.21 2.69
N LYS A 363 41.43 11.48 2.49
CA LYS A 363 42.39 12.57 2.38
C LYS A 363 43.17 12.77 3.70
N GLU A 364 42.48 12.80 4.84
CA GLU A 364 43.15 12.90 6.15
C GLU A 364 44.08 11.71 6.43
N LYS A 365 43.71 10.51 5.99
CA LYS A 365 44.59 9.34 6.10
C LYS A 365 45.86 9.49 5.27
N GLN A 366 45.76 9.99 4.03
CA GLN A 366 46.93 10.26 3.18
C GLN A 366 47.83 11.33 3.81
N GLU A 367 47.27 12.43 4.28
CA GLU A 367 48.02 13.50 4.95
C GLU A 367 48.72 13.00 6.23
N ASN A 368 48.13 12.05 6.96
CA ASN A 368 48.77 11.45 8.13
C ASN A 368 49.90 10.49 7.73
N VAL A 369 49.75 9.70 6.67
CA VAL A 369 50.83 8.85 6.15
C VAL A 369 52.02 9.71 5.70
N GLU A 370 51.77 10.81 5.00
CA GLU A 370 52.83 11.75 4.57
C GLU A 370 53.54 12.38 5.78
N LYS A 371 52.80 12.73 6.84
CA LYS A 371 53.40 13.23 8.09
C LYS A 371 54.23 12.16 8.79
N ASP A 372 53.78 10.91 8.82
CA ASP A 372 54.53 9.81 9.41
C ASP A 372 55.82 9.53 8.64
N GLU A 373 55.79 9.59 7.31
CA GLU A 373 56.99 9.51 6.46
C GLU A 373 57.96 10.66 6.72
N GLN A 374 57.47 11.89 6.86
CA GLN A 374 58.30 13.06 7.20
C GLN A 374 58.91 12.93 8.61
N ILE A 375 58.15 12.43 9.59
CA ILE A 375 58.64 12.17 10.94
C ILE A 375 59.74 11.12 10.91
N ASN A 376 59.55 10.03 10.17
CA ASN A 376 60.56 8.98 10.03
C ASN A 376 61.85 9.50 9.38
N ALA A 377 61.73 10.26 8.28
CA ALA A 377 62.90 10.87 7.62
C ALA A 377 63.64 11.87 8.54
N LEU A 378 62.90 12.66 9.33
CA LEU A 378 63.50 13.55 10.33
C LEU A 378 64.22 12.76 11.43
N ASN A 379 63.64 11.67 11.91
CA ASN A 379 64.25 10.81 12.92
C ASN A 379 65.54 10.16 12.40
N GLU A 380 65.56 9.70 11.15
CA GLU A 380 66.77 9.15 10.52
C GLU A 380 67.88 10.20 10.42
N ARG A 381 67.54 11.42 9.97
CA ARG A 381 68.50 12.53 9.89
C ARG A 381 69.03 12.96 11.25
N MET A 382 68.18 12.95 12.28
CA MET A 382 68.57 13.20 13.65
C MET A 382 69.56 12.13 14.14
N ALA A 383 69.28 10.85 13.89
CA ALA A 383 70.17 9.75 14.25
C ALA A 383 71.54 9.83 13.52
N GLU A 384 71.57 10.24 12.25
CA GLU A 384 72.81 10.49 11.53
C GLU A 384 73.61 11.66 12.13
N ASN A 385 72.93 12.75 12.50
CA ASN A 385 73.57 13.90 13.13
C ASN A 385 74.11 13.54 14.52
N GLU A 386 73.40 12.73 15.30
CA GLU A 386 73.87 12.20 16.59
C GLU A 386 75.14 11.36 16.40
N LYS A 387 75.18 10.47 15.40
CA LYS A 387 76.39 9.69 15.07
C LYS A 387 77.57 10.59 14.70
N LYS A 388 77.35 11.62 13.88
CA LYS A 388 78.40 12.60 13.51
C LYS A 388 78.90 13.39 14.72
N LEU A 389 77.99 13.80 15.60
CA LEU A 389 78.32 14.53 16.83
C LEU A 389 79.12 13.65 17.79
N ALA A 390 78.74 12.38 17.97
CA ALA A 390 79.49 11.41 18.77
C ALA A 390 80.90 11.18 18.19
N PHE A 391 81.04 11.09 16.87
CA PHE A 391 82.34 10.96 16.20
C PHE A 391 83.22 12.20 16.42
N LEU A 392 82.66 13.41 16.30
CA LEU A 392 83.38 14.66 16.56
C LEU A 392 83.82 14.78 18.03
N LEU A 393 82.95 14.42 18.98
CA LEU A 393 83.31 14.41 20.40
C LEU A 393 84.44 13.42 20.71
N ALA A 394 84.48 12.27 20.04
CA ALA A 394 85.55 11.29 20.19
C ALA A 394 86.89 11.71 19.55
N THR A 395 86.87 12.65 18.59
CA THR A 395 88.07 13.17 17.91
C THR A 395 88.61 14.47 18.53
N LEU A 396 87.93 15.03 19.55
CA LEU A 396 88.46 16.16 20.30
C LEU A 396 89.62 15.70 21.21
N PRO A 397 90.81 16.34 21.12
CA PRO A 397 91.91 16.05 22.04
C PRO A 397 91.55 16.51 23.46
N PRO A 398 92.03 15.83 24.52
CA PRO A 398 91.83 16.29 25.89
C PRO A 398 92.44 17.69 26.03
N GLN A 399 91.58 18.71 26.12
CA GLN A 399 92.06 20.04 26.47
C GLN A 399 92.52 19.98 27.92
N GLY A 400 93.82 20.21 28.08
CA GLY A 400 94.57 20.00 29.30
C GLY A 400 93.99 20.77 30.48
N GLN A 401 93.98 20.08 31.62
CA GLN A 401 94.14 20.71 32.92
C GLN A 401 95.40 21.59 32.85
N GLN A 402 95.24 22.90 33.07
CA GLN A 402 96.28 23.71 33.68
C GLN A 402 95.94 23.89 35.15
#